data_AF-B3SEM9-F1
#
_entry.id   AF-B3SEM9-F1
#
_cell.length_a   1.000
_cell.length_b   1.000
_cell.length_c   1.000
_cell.angle_alpha   90.00
_cell.angle_beta   90.00
_cell.angle_gamma   90.00
#
_symmetry.space_group_name_H-M   'P 1'
#
loop_
_entity.id
_entity.type
_entity.pdbx_description
1 polymer ?
#
loop_
_entity_poly.entity_id
_entity_poly.type
_entity_poly.pdbx_seq_one_letter_code
_entity_poly.pdbx_strand_id
1 'polypeptide(L)'
;DVIIKINDAQFHCHRFVLASFSSYFQAMFVNEMAESQQNIIELKELNEDVFADIIHYFYGVDLKITEKNVQILAITASMLNIMDVVDKCYSF
;
A
#
# COMPACT_ATOMS: atom_id res chain seq x y z
N ASP A 1 -2.27 -13.58 3.87
CA ASP A 1 -2.60 -13.59 5.31
C ASP A 1 -2.53 -12.23 5.97
N VAL A 2 -3.38 -11.30 5.54
CA VAL A 2 -3.80 -10.10 6.28
C VAL A 2 -4.92 -9.45 5.46
N ILE A 3 -5.86 -8.79 6.13
CA ILE A 3 -6.86 -7.94 5.48
C ILE A 3 -6.46 -6.50 5.78
N ILE A 4 -6.22 -5.72 4.73
CA ILE A 4 -6.07 -4.28 4.86
C ILE A 4 -7.44 -3.66 4.65
N LYS A 5 -7.95 -2.96 5.66
CA LYS A 5 -9.21 -2.23 5.59
C LYS A 5 -8.92 -0.75 5.34
N ILE A 6 -9.53 -0.20 4.30
CA ILE A 6 -9.46 1.23 3.96
C ILE A 6 -10.89 1.72 3.80
N ASN A 7 -11.29 2.63 4.69
CA ASN A 7 -12.68 3.01 4.94
C ASN A 7 -13.62 1.80 4.99
N ASP A 8 -14.45 1.56 3.97
CA ASP A 8 -15.40 0.44 3.92
C ASP A 8 -14.91 -0.73 3.04
N ALA A 9 -13.82 -0.54 2.28
CA ALA A 9 -13.22 -1.59 1.47
C ALA A 9 -12.26 -2.48 2.26
N GLN A 10 -12.18 -3.75 1.84
CA GLN A 10 -11.31 -4.76 2.41
C GLN A 10 -10.46 -5.41 1.32
N PHE A 11 -9.16 -5.45 1.54
CA PHE A 11 -8.18 -6.00 0.62
C PHE A 11 -7.48 -7.20 1.24
N HIS A 12 -7.68 -8.38 0.64
CA HIS A 12 -7.01 -9.60 1.06
C HIS A 12 -5.60 -9.63 0.47
N CYS A 13 -4.59 -9.56 1.34
CA CYS A 13 -3.20 -9.42 0.95
C CYS A 13 -2.30 -10.45 1.65
N HIS A 14 -1.05 -10.54 1.20
CA HIS A 14 -0.01 -11.33 1.84
C HIS A 14 0.97 -10.39 2.53
N ARG A 15 1.21 -10.62 3.84
CA ARG A 15 2.19 -9.86 4.63
C ARG A 15 3.56 -9.82 3.97
N PHE A 16 4.01 -10.97 3.46
CA PHE A 16 5.28 -11.09 2.75
C PHE A 16 5.37 -10.17 1.53
N VAL A 17 4.32 -10.14 0.70
CA VAL A 17 4.27 -9.26 -0.48
C VAL A 17 4.29 -7.80 -0.06
N LEU A 18 3.42 -7.40 0.87
CA LEU A 18 3.38 -6.02 1.38
C LEU A 18 4.73 -5.58 1.96
N ALA A 19 5.37 -6.41 2.80
CA ALA A 19 6.68 -6.12 3.38
C ALA A 19 7.83 -6.06 2.35
N SER A 20 7.70 -6.75 1.21
CA SER A 20 8.74 -6.75 0.18
C SER A 20 8.79 -5.44 -0.60
N PHE A 21 7.63 -4.78 -0.75
CA PHE A 21 7.51 -3.55 -1.54
C PHE A 21 7.31 -2.29 -0.71
N SER A 22 7.04 -2.41 0.60
CA SER A 22 6.80 -1.29 1.51
C SER A 22 7.55 -1.48 2.81
N SER A 23 8.45 -0.55 3.12
CA SER A 23 9.18 -0.55 4.39
C SER A 23 8.27 -0.20 5.59
N TYR A 24 7.15 0.50 5.35
CA TYR A 24 6.11 0.71 6.37
C TYR A 24 5.51 -0.63 6.82
N PHE A 25 5.05 -1.45 5.87
CA PHE A 25 4.50 -2.76 6.17
C PHE A 25 5.56 -3.71 6.72
N GLN A 26 6.80 -3.64 6.22
CA GLN A 26 7.91 -4.39 6.76
C GLN A 26 8.13 -4.09 8.25
N ALA A 27 8.26 -2.82 8.63
CA ALA A 27 8.46 -2.42 10.02
C ALA A 27 7.28 -2.85 10.90
N MET A 28 6.05 -2.67 10.40
CA MET A 28 4.84 -3.04 11.12
C MET A 28 4.73 -4.56 11.38
N PHE A 29 5.14 -5.41 10.42
CA PHE A 29 5.07 -6.86 10.59
C PHE A 29 6.26 -7.46 11.34
N VAL A 30 7.41 -6.79 11.35
CA VAL A 30 8.62 -7.26 12.07
C VAL A 30 8.54 -6.91 13.56
N ASN A 31 7.91 -5.80 13.92
CA ASN A 31 7.77 -5.41 15.32
C ASN A 31 6.81 -6.35 16.07
N GLU A 32 7.18 -6.79 17.28
CA GLU A 32 6.31 -7.56 18.20
C GLU A 32 5.17 -6.72 18.82
N MET A 33 4.69 -5.70 18.11
CA MET A 33 3.56 -4.87 18.54
C MET A 33 2.25 -5.63 18.31
N ALA A 34 1.21 -5.34 19.11
CA ALA A 34 -0.06 -6.05 19.02
C ALA A 34 -0.68 -6.02 17.60
N GLU A 35 -0.44 -4.95 16.83
CA GLU A 35 -0.89 -4.83 15.44
C GLU A 35 -0.24 -5.86 14.50
N SER A 36 0.98 -6.32 14.80
CA SER A 36 1.66 -7.34 13.99
C SER A 36 1.01 -8.71 14.13
N GLN A 37 0.20 -8.95 15.17
CA GLN A 37 -0.57 -10.19 15.35
C GLN A 37 -2.02 -10.06 14.84
N GLN A 38 -2.44 -8.86 14.41
CA GLN A 38 -3.80 -8.67 13.92
C GLN A 38 -3.96 -9.18 12.48
N ASN A 39 -5.06 -9.90 12.25
CA ASN A 39 -5.42 -10.37 10.91
C ASN A 39 -6.05 -9.25 10.06
N ILE A 40 -6.52 -8.17 10.68
CA ILE A 40 -7.16 -7.03 10.02
C ILE A 40 -6.44 -5.76 10.48
N ILE A 41 -5.99 -4.97 9.52
CA ILE A 41 -5.27 -3.72 9.76
C ILE A 41 -6.03 -2.60 9.08
N GLU A 42 -6.48 -1.63 9.87
CA GLU A 42 -7.25 -0.49 9.38
C GLU A 42 -6.32 0.68 9.09
N LEU A 43 -6.27 1.10 7.83
CA LEU A 43 -5.58 2.30 7.40
C LEU A 43 -6.62 3.37 7.11
N LYS A 44 -6.45 4.53 7.75
CA LYS A 44 -7.33 5.68 7.59
C LYS A 44 -6.69 6.67 6.62
N GLU A 45 -7.52 7.50 6.00
CA GLU A 45 -7.09 8.62 5.16
C GLU A 45 -6.40 8.21 3.84
N LEU A 46 -6.55 6.95 3.41
CA LEU A 46 -6.12 6.49 2.10
C LEU A 46 -7.31 6.41 1.14
N ASN A 47 -7.03 6.64 -0.15
CA ASN A 47 -8.00 6.41 -1.21
C ASN A 47 -8.01 4.93 -1.59
N GLU A 48 -9.20 4.32 -1.59
CA GLU A 48 -9.40 2.88 -1.84
C GLU A 48 -8.96 2.47 -3.24
N ASP A 49 -9.31 3.25 -4.27
CA ASP A 49 -8.99 2.95 -5.67
C ASP A 49 -7.47 2.99 -5.91
N VAL A 50 -6.80 4.01 -5.37
CA VAL A 50 -5.35 4.15 -5.49
C VAL A 50 -4.62 3.04 -4.75
N PHE A 51 -5.12 2.63 -3.58
CA PHE A 51 -4.55 1.49 -2.88
C PHE A 51 -4.75 0.19 -3.66
N ALA A 52 -5.92 -0.02 -4.28
CA ALA A 52 -6.18 -1.17 -5.13
C ALA A 52 -5.17 -1.25 -6.29
N ASP A 53 -4.89 -0.13 -6.95
CA ASP A 53 -3.90 -0.04 -8.02
C ASP A 53 -2.48 -0.41 -7.53
N ILE A 54 -2.08 0.08 -6.35
CA ILE A 54 -0.80 -0.27 -5.71
C ILE A 54 -0.73 -1.77 -5.40
N ILE A 55 -1.81 -2.35 -4.86
CA ILE A 55 -1.85 -3.77 -4.55
C ILE A 55 -1.75 -4.61 -5.82
N HIS A 56 -2.50 -4.28 -6.87
CA HIS A 56 -2.37 -4.96 -8.15
C HIS A 56 -0.94 -4.86 -8.71
N TYR A 57 -0.28 -3.71 -8.53
CA TYR A 57 1.12 -3.53 -8.89
C TYR A 57 2.05 -4.49 -8.16
N PHE A 58 1.87 -4.69 -6.85
CA PHE A 58 2.66 -5.65 -6.08
C PHE A 58 2.49 -7.11 -6.55
N TYR A 59 1.34 -7.45 -7.14
CA TYR A 59 1.08 -8.76 -7.73
C TYR A 59 1.44 -8.85 -9.22
N GLY A 60 2.13 -7.86 -9.77
CA GLY A 60 2.70 -7.89 -11.12
C GLY A 60 1.81 -7.31 -12.22
N VAL A 61 0.75 -6.58 -11.87
CA VAL A 61 -0.03 -5.80 -12.85
C VAL A 61 0.65 -4.44 -13.09
N ASP A 62 0.67 -3.96 -14.33
CA ASP A 62 1.26 -2.64 -14.61
C ASP A 62 0.50 -1.50 -13.91
N LEU A 63 1.26 -0.64 -13.21
CA LEU A 63 0.72 0.55 -12.54
C LEU A 63 0.47 1.66 -13.57
N LYS A 64 -0.79 2.08 -13.73
CA LYS A 64 -1.17 3.16 -14.65
C LYS A 64 -1.15 4.51 -13.95
N ILE A 65 -0.16 5.34 -14.31
CA ILE A 65 -0.06 6.72 -13.83
C ILE A 65 -0.70 7.66 -14.85
N THR A 66 -1.52 8.59 -14.36
CA THR A 66 -2.29 9.57 -15.14
C THR A 66 -2.25 10.92 -14.42
N GLU A 67 -2.51 12.02 -15.13
CA GLU A 67 -2.58 13.36 -14.54
C GLU A 67 -3.59 13.48 -13.38
N LYS A 68 -4.62 12.61 -13.36
CA LYS A 68 -5.68 12.63 -12.35
C LYS A 68 -5.30 11.88 -11.08
N ASN A 69 -4.53 10.80 -11.19
CA ASN A 69 -4.19 9.95 -10.04
C ASN A 69 -2.77 10.18 -9.50
N VAL A 70 -1.86 10.77 -10.28
CA VAL A 70 -0.43 10.91 -9.92
C VAL A 70 -0.22 11.58 -8.56
N GLN A 71 -1.01 12.62 -8.23
CA GLN A 71 -0.89 13.32 -6.93
C GLN A 71 -1.29 12.42 -5.76
N ILE A 72 -2.45 11.76 -5.86
CA ILE A 72 -2.97 10.90 -4.78
C ILE A 72 -2.11 9.63 -4.65
N LEU A 73 -1.63 9.10 -5.78
CA LEU A 73 -0.70 7.97 -5.84
C LEU A 73 0.63 8.30 -5.17
N ALA A 74 1.22 9.46 -5.46
CA ALA A 74 2.46 9.91 -4.83
C ALA A 74 2.32 10.05 -3.31
N ILE A 75 1.22 10.67 -2.84
CA ILE A 75 0.94 10.83 -1.40
C ILE A 75 0.78 9.46 -0.74
N THR A 76 -0.05 8.57 -1.32
CA THR A 76 -0.29 7.22 -0.78
C THR A 76 1.00 6.41 -0.73
N ALA A 77 1.78 6.43 -1.81
CA ALA A 77 3.06 5.74 -1.89
C ALA A 77 4.07 6.28 -0.88
N SER A 78 4.10 7.59 -0.65
CA SER A 78 4.95 8.19 0.37
C SER A 78 4.54 7.77 1.79
N MET A 79 3.24 7.76 2.10
CA MET A 79 2.73 7.33 3.41
C MET A 79 3.08 5.86 3.69
N LEU A 80 2.97 5.01 2.67
CA LEU A 80 3.30 3.59 2.76
C LEU A 80 4.78 3.29 2.52
N ASN A 81 5.64 4.30 2.36
CA ASN A 81 7.07 4.17 2.04
C ASN A 81 7.36 3.19 0.87
N ILE A 82 6.67 3.38 -0.25
CA ILE A 82 6.84 2.61 -1.49
C ILE A 82 7.68 3.45 -2.46
N MET A 83 8.99 3.52 -2.22
CA MET A 83 9.91 4.43 -2.91
C MET A 83 9.88 4.28 -4.44
N ASP A 84 9.78 3.06 -4.96
CA ASP A 84 9.68 2.82 -6.41
C ASP A 84 8.46 3.51 -7.05
N VAL A 85 7.32 3.49 -6.37
CA VAL A 85 6.11 4.17 -6.87
C VAL A 85 6.24 5.69 -6.72
N VAL A 86 6.85 6.16 -5.64
CA VAL A 86 7.13 7.60 -5.43
C VAL A 86 8.00 8.15 -6.55
N ASP A 87 9.11 7.48 -6.88
CA ASP A 87 10.03 7.89 -7.94
C ASP A 87 9.37 7.87 -9.32
N LYS A 88 8.52 6.88 -9.60
CA LYS A 88 7.71 6.83 -10.83
C LYS A 88 6.71 7.98 -10.91
N CYS A 89 6.08 8.38 -9.81
CA CYS A 89 5.19 9.53 -9.79
C CYS A 89 5.92 10.85 -10.02
N TYR A 90 7.13 11.02 -9.46
CA TYR A 90 7.94 12.22 -9.67
C TYR A 90 8.52 12.33 -11.09
N SER A 91 8.62 11.20 -11.80
CA SER A 91 9.15 11.13 -13.17
C SER A 91 8.07 11.24 -14.25
N PHE A 92 6.79 11.33 -13.87
CA PHE A 92 5.63 11.50 -14.75
C PHE A 92 5.35 12.98 -15.02
#